data_AF-A0A2D7NZ00-F1
#
_entry.id   AF-A0A2D7NZ00-F1
#
_cell.length_a   1.000
_cell.length_b   1.000
_cell.length_c   1.000
_cell.angle_alpha   90.00
_cell.angle_beta   90.00
_cell.angle_gamma   90.00
#
_symmetry.space_group_name_H-M   'P 1'
#
loop_
_entity.id
_entity.type
_entity.pdbx_description
1 polymer ?
#
loop_
_entity_poly.entity_id
_entity_poly.type
_entity_poly.pdbx_seq_one_letter_code
_entity_poly.pdbx_strand_id
1 'polypeptide(L)'
;MSQPIELKLCELIGLKRKIENIDLTALVSSQGPDIEVLYLSHQHPVLVLSIYEILELSELLTGTFTMLELNSVIHKFIYRKFS
;
A
#
# COMPACT_ATOMS: atom_id res chain seq x y z
N MET A 1 22.21 6.44 0.20
CA MET A 1 21.14 6.50 -0.81
C MET A 1 20.38 5.19 -0.72
N SER A 2 19.13 5.21 -0.24
CA SER A 2 18.31 4.00 -0.14
C SER A 2 17.88 3.57 -1.55
N GLN A 3 18.13 2.32 -1.92
CA GLN A 3 17.68 1.80 -3.22
C GLN A 3 16.15 1.71 -3.26
N PRO A 4 15.51 2.00 -4.41
CA PRO A 4 14.07 1.85 -4.54
C PRO A 4 13.67 0.38 -4.36
N ILE A 5 12.63 0.13 -3.58
CA ILE A 5 12.06 -1.21 -3.40
C ILE A 5 11.11 -1.45 -4.57
N GLU A 6 11.44 -2.40 -5.44
CA GLU A 6 10.52 -2.88 -6.46
C GLU A 6 9.57 -3.92 -5.83
N LEU A 7 8.26 -3.68 -5.95
CA LEU A 7 7.22 -4.60 -5.48
C LEU A 7 6.50 -5.22 -6.68
N LYS A 8 6.35 -6.55 -6.66
CA LYS A 8 5.43 -7.23 -7.59
C LYS A 8 4.00 -6.93 -7.20
N LEU A 9 3.06 -7.12 -8.13
CA LEU A 9 1.64 -6.86 -7.90
C LEU A 9 1.08 -7.59 -6.66
N CYS A 10 1.45 -8.86 -6.44
CA CYS A 10 1.01 -9.61 -5.27
C CYS A 10 1.55 -9.03 -3.95
N GLU A 11 2.78 -8.51 -3.96
CA GLU A 11 3.42 -7.88 -2.81
C GLU A 11 2.80 -6.51 -2.53
N LEU A 12 2.47 -5.76 -3.56
CA LEU A 12 1.72 -4.50 -3.45
C LEU A 12 0.32 -4.73 -2.86
N ILE A 13 -0.39 -5.78 -3.29
CA ILE A 13 -1.69 -6.17 -2.70
C ILE A 13 -1.52 -6.58 -1.23
N GLY A 14 -0.46 -7.34 -0.92
CA GLY A 14 -0.12 -7.72 0.44
C GLY A 14 0.15 -6.51 1.34
N LEU A 15 0.90 -5.53 0.83
CA LEU A 15 1.19 -4.27 1.51
C LEU A 15 -0.10 -3.47 1.77
N LYS A 16 -0.96 -3.29 0.75
CA LYS A 16 -2.26 -2.62 0.93
C LYS A 16 -3.07 -3.25 2.06
N ARG A 17 -3.22 -4.58 2.05
CA ARG A 17 -3.94 -5.29 3.10
C ARG A 17 -3.31 -5.10 4.47
N LYS A 18 -1.97 -5.10 4.57
CA LYS A 18 -1.28 -4.88 5.84
C LYS A 18 -1.59 -3.48 6.37
N ILE A 19 -1.44 -2.45 5.55
CA ILE A 19 -1.71 -1.05 5.91
C ILE A 19 -3.16 -0.84 6.35
N GLU A 20 -4.13 -1.41 5.62
CA GLU A 20 -5.56 -1.30 5.95
C GLU A 20 -5.95 -2.00 7.26
N ASN A 21 -5.15 -2.95 7.74
CA ASN A 21 -5.40 -3.68 8.98
C ASN A 21 -4.63 -3.13 10.20
N ILE A 22 -3.86 -2.06 10.04
CA ILE A 22 -3.17 -1.43 11.17
C ILE A 22 -4.21 -0.77 12.06
N ASP A 23 -4.20 -1.12 13.35
CA ASP A 23 -5.00 -0.43 14.36
C ASP A 23 -4.33 0.89 14.74
N LEU A 24 -4.66 1.94 14.01
CA LEU A 24 -4.16 3.30 14.27
C LEU A 24 -4.56 3.81 15.66
N THR A 25 -5.69 3.35 16.21
CA THR A 25 -6.13 3.79 17.54
C THR A 25 -5.27 3.19 18.65
N ALA A 26 -4.85 1.93 18.48
CA ALA A 26 -3.88 1.30 19.35
C ALA A 26 -2.51 2.00 19.26
N LEU A 27 -2.08 2.40 18.06
CA LEU A 27 -0.79 3.11 17.90
C LEU A 27 -0.78 4.44 18.66
N VAL A 28 -1.81 5.27 18.45
CA VAL A 28 -1.94 6.61 19.07
C VAL A 28 -2.15 6.54 20.58
N SER A 29 -2.82 5.50 21.08
CA SER A 29 -3.11 5.35 22.52
C SER A 29 -1.99 4.70 23.32
N SER A 30 -1.00 4.10 22.64
CA SER A 30 0.14 3.49 23.31
C SER A 30 1.05 4.56 23.93
N GLN A 31 1.65 4.27 25.09
CA GLN A 31 2.75 5.10 25.62
C GLN A 31 4.10 4.80 24.94
N GLY A 32 4.08 4.03 23.84
CA GLY A 32 5.25 3.61 23.08
C GLY A 32 5.58 4.58 21.94
N PRO A 33 6.67 4.32 21.20
CA PRO A 33 6.98 5.07 19.99
C PRO A 33 5.88 4.87 18.94
N ASP A 34 5.49 5.94 18.24
CA ASP A 34 4.47 6.00 17.18
C ASP A 34 4.91 5.29 15.88
N ILE A 35 5.48 4.09 15.99
CA ILE A 35 6.08 3.32 14.89
C ILE A 35 5.44 1.95 14.76
N GLU A 36 5.24 1.52 13.53
CA GLU A 36 4.76 0.19 13.16
C GLU A 36 5.78 -0.50 12.26
N VAL A 37 5.97 -1.81 12.49
CA VAL A 37 6.94 -2.63 11.78
C VAL A 37 6.22 -3.57 10.81
N LEU A 38 6.36 -3.33 9.51
CA LEU A 38 5.71 -4.12 8.46
C LEU A 38 6.70 -5.01 7.71
N TYR A 39 6.42 -6.29 7.68
CA TYR A 39 7.17 -7.29 6.91
C TYR A 39 6.58 -7.43 5.50
N LEU A 40 7.34 -7.08 4.45
CA LEU A 40 6.83 -6.99 3.07
C LEU A 40 6.72 -8.34 2.33
N SER A 41 7.59 -9.30 2.59
CA SER A 41 7.45 -10.73 2.25
C SER A 41 8.72 -11.45 2.73
N HIS A 42 8.93 -12.73 2.39
CA HIS A 42 10.16 -13.46 2.71
C HIS A 42 11.43 -12.87 2.06
N GLN A 43 11.31 -12.02 1.03
CA GLN A 43 12.45 -11.52 0.24
C GLN A 43 12.66 -10.00 0.32
N HIS A 44 11.70 -9.25 0.87
CA HIS A 44 11.74 -7.79 0.89
C HIS A 44 12.00 -7.24 2.31
N PRO A 45 12.66 -6.07 2.40
CA PRO A 45 13.04 -5.48 3.68
C PRO A 45 11.82 -5.18 4.57
N VAL A 46 12.10 -5.01 5.85
CA VAL A 46 11.13 -4.53 6.84
C VAL A 46 10.92 -3.03 6.64
N LEU A 47 9.67 -2.58 6.59
CA LEU A 47 9.33 -1.16 6.69
C LEU A 47 9.11 -0.82 8.16
N VAL A 48 9.74 0.25 8.62
CA VAL A 48 9.44 0.86 9.91
C VAL A 48 8.81 2.19 9.58
N LEU A 49 7.54 2.34 9.90
CA LEU A 49 6.73 3.49 9.50
C LEU A 49 6.17 4.16 10.73
N SER A 50 6.23 5.47 10.77
CA SER A 50 5.47 6.28 11.70
C SER A 50 3.98 6.33 11.33
N ILE A 51 3.13 6.77 12.25
CA ILE A 51 1.70 7.01 11.98
C ILE A 51 1.49 7.87 10.73
N TYR A 52 2.26 8.95 10.58
CA TYR A 52 2.15 9.84 9.43
C TYR A 52 2.52 9.14 8.13
N GLU A 53 3.60 8.36 8.12
CA GLU A 53 4.01 7.58 6.94
C GLU A 53 2.99 6.48 6.60
N ILE A 54 2.34 5.88 7.59
CA ILE A 54 1.25 4.92 7.37
C ILE A 54 0.05 5.60 6.70
N LEU A 55 -0.32 6.81 7.16
CA LEU A 55 -1.43 7.57 6.59
C LEU A 55 -1.13 7.99 5.14
N GLU A 56 0.05 8.57 4.88
CA GLU A 56 0.49 8.95 3.54
C GLU A 56 0.53 7.73 2.60
N LEU A 57 1.08 6.61 3.07
CA LEU A 57 1.14 5.38 2.29
C LEU A 57 -0.26 4.80 2.03
N SER A 58 -1.18 4.90 2.98
CA SER A 58 -2.57 4.46 2.80
C SER A 58 -3.29 5.27 1.71
N GLU A 59 -3.10 6.58 1.69
CA GLU A 59 -3.66 7.46 0.64
C GLU A 59 -3.04 7.15 -0.73
N LEU A 60 -1.71 7.00 -0.79
CA LEU A 60 -1.00 6.65 -2.01
C LEU A 60 -1.44 5.29 -2.57
N LEU A 61 -1.58 4.28 -1.71
CA LEU A 61 -2.06 2.95 -2.11
C LEU A 61 -3.51 3.02 -2.59
N THR A 62 -4.36 3.81 -1.93
CA THR A 62 -5.73 4.05 -2.40
C THR A 62 -5.74 4.60 -3.83
N GLY A 63 -5.00 5.69 -4.08
CA GLY A 63 -4.87 6.28 -5.42
C GLY A 63 -4.29 5.31 -6.45
N THR A 64 -3.28 4.52 -6.07
CA THR A 64 -2.67 3.50 -6.94
C THR A 64 -3.70 2.47 -7.40
N PHE A 65 -4.51 1.94 -6.49
CA PHE A 65 -5.52 0.95 -6.83
C PHE A 65 -6.70 1.55 -7.61
N THR A 66 -7.10 2.79 -7.30
CA THR A 66 -8.07 3.51 -8.14
C THR A 66 -7.57 3.70 -9.57
N MET A 67 -6.27 4.00 -9.76
CA MET A 67 -5.67 4.10 -11.10
C MET A 67 -5.65 2.75 -11.83
N LEU A 68 -5.37 1.65 -11.14
CA LEU A 68 -5.43 0.30 -11.73
C LEU A 68 -6.86 -0.06 -12.17
N GLU A 69 -7.86 0.28 -11.36
CA GLU A 69 -9.28 0.09 -11.70
C GLU A 69 -9.67 0.95 -12.90
N LEU A 70 -9.24 2.22 -12.92
CA LEU A 70 -9.48 3.11 -14.05
C LEU A 70 -8.89 2.53 -15.35
N ASN A 71 -7.66 2.01 -15.30
CA ASN A 71 -7.04 1.34 -16.44
C ASN A 71 -7.89 0.15 -16.92
N SER A 72 -8.40 -0.67 -15.99
CA SER A 72 -9.32 -1.77 -16.31
C SER A 72 -10.60 -1.29 -17.00
N VAL A 73 -11.20 -0.20 -16.52
CA VAL A 73 -12.40 0.40 -17.12
C VAL A 73 -12.12 0.91 -18.54
N ILE A 74 -11.01 1.62 -18.75
CA ILE A 74 -10.60 2.11 -20.08
C ILE A 74 -10.46 0.94 -21.06
N HIS A 75 -9.75 -0.13 -20.66
CA HIS A 75 -9.60 -1.31 -21.50
C HIS A 75 -10.94 -1.95 -21.87
N LYS A 76 -11.89 -2.05 -20.92
CA LYS A 76 -13.24 -2.56 -21.20
C LYS A 76 -13.98 -1.69 -22.22
N PHE A 77 -13.89 -0.37 -22.13
CA PHE A 77 -14.54 0.53 -23.08
C PHE A 77 -13.92 0.46 -24.47
N ILE A 78 -12.59 0.45 -24.58
CA ILE A 78 -11.89 0.30 -25.85
C ILE A 78 -12.28 -1.03 -26.51
N TYR A 79 -12.19 -2.14 -25.78
CA TYR A 79 -12.54 -3.46 -26.32
C TYR A 79 -14.00 -3.53 -26.79
N ARG A 80 -14.94 -2.95 -26.04
CA ARG A 80 -16.37 -2.92 -26.43
C ARG A 80 -16.67 -2.03 -27.64
N LYS A 81 -15.88 -0.98 -27.88
CA LYS A 81 -16.13 -0.02 -28.98
C LYS A 81 -15.52 -0.47 -30.31
N PHE A 82 -14.46 -1.27 -30.27
CA PHE A 82 -13.72 -1.71 -31.46
C PHE A 82 -13.85 -3.22 -31.74
N SER A 83 -14.76 -3.91 -31.02
CA SER A 83 -15.23 -5.27 -31.33
C SER A 83 -16.61 -5.20 -31.95
#